data_AF-A0A2G6NGU9-F1
#
_entry.id   AF-A0A2G6NGU9-F1
#
_cell.length_a   1.000
_cell.length_b   1.000
_cell.length_c   1.000
_cell.angle_alpha   90.00
_cell.angle_beta   90.00
_cell.angle_gamma   90.00
#
_symmetry.space_group_name_H-M   'P 1'
#
loop_
_entity.id
_entity.type
_entity.pdbx_description
1 polymer ?
#
loop_
_entity_poly.entity_id
_entity_poly.type
_entity_poly.pdbx_seq_one_letter_code
_entity_poly.pdbx_strand_id
1 'polypeptide(L)'
;MTHTGRHRICLFVFLLLIMGVSSGGYLRHLFVGDTSASKADETVSVNSGLSLACIRQIISDADTAAADTFGLRDVWIRAYAEISWFLFRSPLSPKVVRGAGDVLYYGETLHGRPGADTFYTSMIMQAWADRISHRKALADCQGARYGFAVIPDKVTIWPLYTADLQQPPPGDRLRETVAARGLGRDFLYLKDPLVRADACEKTFYRTDTHWTHYGGWVGVSALIAHFFPDRTAAQMQPDFVNTTYRSGDLVRLMSLTGRIRESAPHVSRTDAYAENSVRQPVSGIPEPDQEMLAPFALSGSGDGTLLVISDSFFMDPDRMAAHFLAPGFSTSLYVHRLVVTDALYQKLLNRFQPDYVIEIMVERALFRGLDLVQTNLRNAALAKRYSRADTTLFNLTPATIRFLKLPGQGVQVKSDLQTNRIHIQGKRETGWIEVPVPAPVSGEVVVKLDLATDHPRYLRMEARTPAGVQSMSRFIRSDRSGPVYFRFKPGSQPVASIRLYPHAVETDLVLRTVSARCRKTG
;
A
#
# COMPACT_ATOMS: atom_id res chain seq x y z
N MET A 1 14.46 -27.23 -6.03
CA MET A 1 15.00 -26.31 -4.99
C MET A 1 13.93 -25.30 -4.60
N THR A 2 13.61 -25.18 -3.31
CA THR A 2 12.65 -24.19 -2.78
C THR A 2 13.22 -22.77 -2.91
N HIS A 3 12.33 -21.76 -2.97
CA HIS A 3 12.72 -20.33 -2.99
C HIS A 3 13.68 -20.00 -1.83
N THR A 4 13.42 -20.54 -0.65
CA THR A 4 14.28 -20.41 0.55
C THR A 4 15.65 -21.07 0.39
N GLY A 5 15.75 -22.20 -0.31
CA GLY A 5 17.03 -22.86 -0.60
C GLY A 5 17.91 -22.04 -1.56
N ARG A 6 17.31 -21.39 -2.56
CA ARG A 6 18.03 -20.51 -3.50
C ARG A 6 18.54 -19.25 -2.80
N HIS A 7 17.73 -18.63 -1.94
CA HIS A 7 18.15 -17.45 -1.15
C HIS A 7 19.36 -17.73 -0.24
N ARG A 8 19.41 -18.91 0.39
CA ARG A 8 20.55 -19.31 1.24
C ARG A 8 21.84 -19.51 0.42
N ILE A 9 21.73 -20.07 -0.78
CA ILE A 9 22.88 -20.23 -1.69
C ILE A 9 23.34 -18.86 -2.23
N CYS A 10 22.41 -17.98 -2.63
CA CYS A 10 22.74 -16.61 -3.04
C CYS A 10 23.48 -15.86 -1.93
N LEU A 11 22.97 -15.94 -0.69
CA LEU A 11 23.59 -15.30 0.47
C LEU A 11 24.99 -15.88 0.74
N PHE A 12 25.15 -17.19 0.63
CA PHE A 12 26.44 -17.86 0.81
C PHE A 12 27.46 -17.45 -0.26
N VAL A 13 27.09 -17.44 -1.54
CA VAL A 13 27.96 -16.97 -2.64
C VAL A 13 28.30 -15.49 -2.50
N PHE A 14 27.33 -14.67 -2.08
CA PHE A 14 27.54 -13.25 -1.80
C PHE A 14 28.49 -13.01 -0.63
N LEU A 15 28.36 -13.77 0.46
CA LEU A 15 29.29 -13.73 1.59
C LEU A 15 30.69 -14.20 1.19
N LEU A 16 30.82 -15.20 0.32
CA LEU A 16 32.11 -15.63 -0.23
C LEU A 16 32.77 -14.53 -1.09
N LEU A 17 31.99 -13.80 -1.90
CA LEU A 17 32.49 -12.68 -2.69
C LEU A 17 32.92 -11.50 -1.80
N ILE A 18 32.19 -11.20 -0.73
CA ILE A 18 32.60 -10.20 0.27
C ILE A 18 33.91 -10.62 0.92
N MET A 19 34.02 -11.88 1.39
CA MET A 19 35.25 -12.39 2.00
C MET A 19 36.44 -12.35 1.03
N GLY A 20 36.21 -12.59 -0.27
CA GLY A 20 37.24 -12.48 -1.32
C GLY A 20 37.70 -11.04 -1.59
N VAL A 21 36.79 -10.05 -1.52
CA VAL A 21 37.15 -8.63 -1.70
C VAL A 21 37.81 -8.05 -0.45
N SER A 22 37.39 -8.46 0.75
CA SER A 22 38.04 -8.10 2.01
C SER A 22 39.46 -8.65 2.12
N SER A 23 39.73 -9.82 1.55
CA SER A 23 41.09 -10.40 1.49
C SER A 23 41.96 -9.75 0.39
N GLY A 24 41.37 -9.30 -0.72
CA GLY A 24 42.08 -8.53 -1.76
C GLY A 24 42.51 -7.12 -1.30
N GLY A 25 41.69 -6.44 -0.47
CA GLY A 25 42.04 -5.16 0.14
C GLY A 25 43.16 -5.27 1.19
N TYR A 26 43.16 -6.37 1.96
CA TYR A 26 44.23 -6.66 2.93
C TYR A 26 45.56 -7.01 2.25
N LEU A 27 45.53 -7.74 1.13
CA LEU A 27 46.73 -8.05 0.36
C LEU A 27 47.36 -6.81 -0.28
N ARG A 28 46.57 -5.82 -0.69
CA ARG A 28 47.12 -4.58 -1.27
C ARG A 28 47.84 -3.70 -0.22
N HIS A 29 47.43 -3.76 1.04
CA HIS A 29 48.12 -3.09 2.15
C HIS A 29 49.40 -3.80 2.62
N LEU A 30 49.57 -5.09 2.31
CA LEU A 30 50.76 -5.86 2.66
C LEU A 30 51.90 -5.76 1.61
N PHE A 31 51.61 -5.28 0.39
CA PHE A 31 52.56 -5.30 -0.74
C PHE A 31 52.93 -3.92 -1.34
N VAL A 32 52.47 -2.82 -0.75
CA VAL A 32 52.93 -1.46 -1.11
C VAL A 32 53.48 -0.77 0.13
N GLY A 33 54.80 -0.91 0.33
CA GLY A 33 55.55 -0.15 1.32
C GLY A 33 56.08 1.14 0.71
N ASP A 34 55.90 2.26 1.43
CA ASP A 34 56.90 3.33 1.60
C ASP A 34 56.36 4.32 2.66
N THR A 35 56.93 4.31 3.87
CA THR A 35 58.01 5.19 4.38
C THR A 35 57.62 6.67 4.51
N SER A 36 57.37 7.11 5.75
CA SER A 36 58.07 8.22 6.41
C SER A 36 57.37 8.61 7.72
N ALA A 37 58.17 9.02 8.70
CA ALA A 37 57.84 9.09 10.12
C ALA A 37 57.52 10.51 10.61
N SER A 38 56.73 10.64 11.70
CA SER A 38 57.12 11.43 12.89
C SER A 38 56.12 11.29 14.07
N LYS A 39 56.65 10.85 15.22
CA LYS A 39 56.43 11.18 16.66
C LYS A 39 55.20 12.05 17.03
N ALA A 40 54.50 11.88 18.16
CA ALA A 40 54.90 11.47 19.50
C ALA A 40 53.72 11.00 20.38
N ASP A 41 54.08 10.28 21.44
CA ASP A 41 53.35 9.88 22.65
C ASP A 41 52.00 10.54 22.99
N GLU A 42 51.00 9.70 23.21
CA GLU A 42 50.19 9.76 24.44
C GLU A 42 49.77 8.34 24.82
N THR A 43 50.40 7.81 25.86
CA THR A 43 50.07 6.52 26.49
C THR A 43 48.82 6.68 27.34
N VAL A 44 47.65 6.39 26.79
CA VAL A 44 46.43 6.21 27.59
C VAL A 44 46.41 4.79 28.15
N SER A 45 46.52 4.71 29.46
CA SER A 45 46.41 3.51 30.26
C SER A 45 45.08 2.78 30.00
N VAL A 46 45.18 1.48 29.75
CA VAL A 46 44.01 0.58 29.65
C VAL A 46 43.48 0.38 31.07
N ASN A 47 42.52 1.21 31.47
CA ASN A 47 41.74 0.98 32.68
C ASN A 47 40.64 -0.02 32.37
N SER A 48 40.77 -1.20 32.96
CA SER A 48 39.87 -2.34 32.88
C SER A 48 38.53 -2.03 33.54
N GLY A 49 37.58 -1.52 32.75
CA GLY A 49 36.23 -1.23 33.23
C GLY A 49 35.25 -0.89 32.11
N LEU A 50 35.18 -1.70 31.06
CA LEU A 50 34.12 -1.58 30.06
C LEU A 50 32.78 -1.94 30.70
N SER A 51 32.00 -0.94 31.12
CA SER A 51 30.63 -1.15 31.56
C SER A 51 29.75 -1.59 30.38
N LEU A 52 28.70 -2.36 30.65
CA LEU A 52 27.69 -2.75 29.67
C LEU A 52 27.04 -1.53 28.97
N ALA A 53 27.07 -0.36 29.60
CA ALA A 53 26.63 0.90 28.99
C ALA A 53 27.61 1.40 27.92
N CYS A 54 28.92 1.29 28.16
CA CYS A 54 29.95 1.67 27.18
C CYS A 54 29.95 0.74 25.96
N ILE A 55 29.78 -0.57 26.17
CA ILE A 55 29.65 -1.55 25.07
C ILE A 55 28.37 -1.28 24.25
N ARG A 56 27.25 -0.94 24.90
CA ARG A 56 26.00 -0.57 24.19
C ARG A 56 26.13 0.74 23.43
N GLN A 57 26.83 1.72 23.98
CA GLN A 57 27.09 2.99 23.31
C GLN A 57 27.96 2.78 22.08
N ILE A 58 29.04 2.01 22.18
CA ILE A 58 29.90 1.64 21.03
C ILE A 58 29.12 0.86 19.97
N ILE A 59 28.22 -0.07 20.36
CA ILE A 59 27.38 -0.81 19.41
C ILE A 59 26.33 0.11 18.77
N SER A 60 25.72 1.03 19.52
CA SER A 60 24.75 2.00 19.01
C SER A 60 25.40 3.01 18.07
N ASP A 61 26.60 3.48 18.42
CA ASP A 61 27.37 4.42 17.62
C ASP A 61 27.94 3.71 16.38
N ALA A 62 28.28 2.42 16.47
CA ALA A 62 28.63 1.58 15.31
C ALA A 62 27.43 1.26 14.41
N ASP A 63 26.22 1.06 14.96
CA ASP A 63 24.99 0.86 14.18
C ASP A 63 24.55 2.16 13.49
N THR A 64 24.69 3.30 14.18
CA THR A 64 24.37 4.63 13.63
C THR A 64 25.42 5.04 12.59
N ALA A 65 26.70 4.78 12.86
CA ALA A 65 27.76 4.94 11.87
C ALA A 65 27.60 3.96 10.70
N ALA A 66 27.24 2.69 10.91
CA ALA A 66 27.03 1.73 9.81
C ALA A 66 25.79 2.07 8.97
N ALA A 67 24.78 2.70 9.55
CA ALA A 67 23.63 3.23 8.84
C ALA A 67 23.99 4.43 7.93
N ASP A 68 24.97 5.25 8.34
CA ASP A 68 25.34 6.51 7.66
C ASP A 68 26.69 6.48 6.90
N THR A 69 27.59 5.51 7.11
CA THR A 69 28.96 5.48 6.53
C THR A 69 29.29 4.29 5.62
N PHE A 70 28.36 3.37 5.35
CA PHE A 70 28.59 2.38 4.28
C PHE A 70 28.31 3.00 2.89
N GLY A 71 29.24 3.82 2.40
CA GLY A 71 29.17 4.44 1.06
C GLY A 71 29.07 3.43 -0.11
N LEU A 72 29.36 2.15 0.15
CA LEU A 72 29.18 1.06 -0.83
C LEU A 72 27.87 0.29 -0.65
N ARG A 73 27.02 0.58 0.35
CA ARG A 73 25.78 -0.15 0.63
C ARG A 73 24.92 -0.32 -0.63
N ASP A 74 24.73 0.76 -1.37
CA ASP A 74 23.92 0.71 -2.59
C ASP A 74 24.61 -0.06 -3.72
N VAL A 75 25.94 -0.05 -3.77
CA VAL A 75 26.72 -0.86 -4.72
C VAL A 75 26.55 -2.34 -4.39
N TRP A 76 26.57 -2.71 -3.11
CA TRP A 76 26.38 -4.08 -2.64
C TRP A 76 24.96 -4.58 -2.79
N ILE A 77 23.95 -3.77 -2.44
CA ILE A 77 22.53 -4.09 -2.66
C ILE A 77 22.29 -4.33 -4.16
N ARG A 78 22.86 -3.49 -5.03
CA ARG A 78 22.78 -3.65 -6.49
C ARG A 78 23.51 -4.89 -6.98
N ALA A 79 24.75 -5.14 -6.54
CA ALA A 79 25.51 -6.33 -6.93
C ALA A 79 24.81 -7.63 -6.47
N TYR A 80 24.26 -7.65 -5.26
CA TYR A 80 23.48 -8.77 -4.75
C TYR A 80 22.19 -8.99 -5.55
N ALA A 81 21.52 -7.90 -5.96
CA ALA A 81 20.37 -7.96 -6.84
C ALA A 81 20.72 -8.52 -8.21
N GLU A 82 21.83 -8.07 -8.79
CA GLU A 82 22.33 -8.52 -10.10
C GLU A 82 22.70 -10.01 -10.07
N ILE A 83 23.46 -10.45 -9.07
CA ILE A 83 23.81 -11.86 -8.89
C ILE A 83 22.53 -12.70 -8.71
N SER A 84 21.61 -12.27 -7.84
CA SER A 84 20.36 -13.01 -7.58
C SER A 84 19.48 -13.11 -8.84
N TRP A 85 19.44 -12.07 -9.65
CA TRP A 85 18.64 -12.03 -10.88
C TRP A 85 19.29 -12.78 -12.04
N PHE A 86 20.52 -12.44 -12.41
CA PHE A 86 21.19 -12.98 -13.60
C PHE A 86 21.71 -14.40 -13.38
N LEU A 87 22.21 -14.72 -12.18
CA LEU A 87 22.77 -16.04 -11.89
C LEU A 87 21.71 -17.01 -11.36
N PHE A 88 20.85 -16.55 -10.44
CA PHE A 88 19.90 -17.42 -9.73
C PHE A 88 18.45 -17.29 -10.19
N ARG A 89 18.17 -16.39 -11.15
CA ARG A 89 16.82 -16.13 -11.67
C ARG A 89 15.78 -15.83 -10.57
N SER A 90 16.22 -15.24 -9.46
CA SER A 90 15.40 -14.99 -8.27
C SER A 90 15.28 -13.49 -7.98
N PRO A 91 14.06 -12.93 -7.90
CA PRO A 91 13.87 -11.57 -7.40
C PRO A 91 14.25 -11.50 -5.92
N LEU A 92 14.97 -10.45 -5.53
CA LEU A 92 15.28 -10.19 -4.11
C LEU A 92 14.09 -9.67 -3.33
N SER A 93 13.20 -8.94 -3.99
CA SER A 93 12.01 -8.40 -3.35
C SER A 93 10.93 -9.48 -3.23
N PRO A 94 10.39 -9.75 -2.03
CA PRO A 94 9.26 -10.68 -1.88
C PRO A 94 7.98 -10.18 -2.56
N LYS A 95 7.96 -8.89 -2.96
CA LYS A 95 6.87 -8.25 -3.70
C LYS A 95 6.94 -8.47 -5.20
N VAL A 96 8.02 -9.04 -5.73
CA VAL A 96 8.18 -9.30 -7.17
C VAL A 96 8.25 -10.80 -7.38
N VAL A 97 7.48 -11.29 -8.34
CA VAL A 97 7.48 -12.70 -8.73
C VAL A 97 7.86 -12.78 -10.20
N ARG A 98 8.77 -13.68 -10.52
CA ARG A 98 9.19 -13.93 -11.90
C ARG A 98 8.29 -15.00 -12.52
N GLY A 99 7.80 -14.75 -13.73
CA GLY A 99 7.11 -15.73 -14.55
C GLY A 99 7.93 -16.29 -15.69
N ALA A 100 7.24 -16.84 -16.70
CA ALA A 100 7.89 -17.36 -17.90
C ALA A 100 8.71 -16.27 -18.60
N GLY A 101 9.91 -16.63 -19.08
CA GLY A 101 10.87 -15.68 -19.62
C GLY A 101 11.35 -14.69 -18.57
N ASP A 102 11.34 -13.40 -18.92
CA ASP A 102 11.73 -12.29 -18.04
C ASP A 102 10.51 -11.44 -17.61
N VAL A 103 9.30 -11.98 -17.65
CA VAL A 103 8.09 -11.29 -17.16
C VAL A 103 8.09 -11.23 -15.64
N LEU A 104 7.85 -10.03 -15.11
CA LEU A 104 7.76 -9.76 -13.68
C LEU A 104 6.32 -9.51 -13.28
N TYR A 105 5.92 -9.96 -12.10
CA TYR A 105 4.58 -9.77 -11.55
C TYR A 105 4.67 -9.16 -10.16
N TYR A 106 3.66 -8.37 -9.79
CA TYR A 106 3.52 -7.90 -8.42
C TYR A 106 2.96 -9.02 -7.55
N GLY A 107 3.71 -9.46 -6.54
CA GLY A 107 3.42 -10.67 -5.77
C GLY A 107 2.11 -10.65 -4.99
N GLU A 108 1.52 -9.47 -4.78
CA GLU A 108 0.18 -9.32 -4.17
C GLU A 108 -0.98 -9.52 -5.15
N THR A 109 -0.72 -9.46 -6.46
CA THR A 109 -1.75 -9.68 -7.51
C THR A 109 -2.01 -11.15 -7.80
N LEU A 110 -1.14 -12.05 -7.33
CA LEU A 110 -1.23 -13.47 -7.66
C LEU A 110 -2.43 -14.13 -6.94
N HIS A 111 -3.57 -14.14 -7.63
CA HIS A 111 -4.76 -14.89 -7.29
C HIS A 111 -4.43 -16.39 -7.17
N GLY A 112 -5.05 -17.11 -6.23
CA GLY A 112 -4.73 -18.52 -5.96
C GLY A 112 -3.51 -18.81 -5.07
N ARG A 113 -2.79 -17.79 -4.57
CA ARG A 113 -1.89 -17.99 -3.41
C ARG A 113 -2.73 -18.29 -2.17
N PRO A 114 -2.35 -19.24 -1.29
CA PRO A 114 -3.02 -19.44 -0.02
C PRO A 114 -3.16 -18.13 0.76
N GLY A 115 -4.39 -17.63 0.90
CA GLY A 115 -4.70 -16.35 1.57
C GLY A 115 -4.97 -15.16 0.65
N ALA A 116 -4.61 -15.18 -0.64
CA ALA A 116 -4.89 -14.08 -1.57
C ALA A 116 -6.39 -13.95 -1.90
N ASP A 117 -7.08 -15.08 -2.12
CA ASP A 117 -8.51 -15.08 -2.45
C ASP A 117 -9.43 -14.81 -1.24
N THR A 118 -8.88 -14.85 -0.02
CA THR A 118 -9.64 -14.55 1.21
C THR A 118 -10.10 -13.09 1.29
N PHE A 119 -9.57 -12.26 0.40
CA PHE A 119 -9.78 -10.82 0.38
C PHE A 119 -10.79 -10.33 -0.66
N TYR A 120 -11.30 -11.20 -1.54
CA TYR A 120 -12.27 -10.82 -2.56
C TYR A 120 -13.57 -11.61 -2.35
N THR A 121 -14.22 -11.35 -1.22
CA THR A 121 -15.47 -12.04 -0.85
C THR A 121 -16.66 -11.42 -1.57
N SER A 122 -17.77 -12.16 -1.68
CA SER A 122 -19.05 -11.62 -2.17
C SER A 122 -19.46 -10.35 -1.43
N MET A 123 -19.19 -10.27 -0.12
CA MET A 123 -19.48 -9.09 0.68
C MET A 123 -18.68 -7.85 0.26
N ILE A 124 -17.43 -8.02 -0.17
CA ILE A 124 -16.64 -6.91 -0.74
C ILE A 124 -17.21 -6.46 -2.08
N MET A 125 -17.64 -7.40 -2.93
CA MET A 125 -18.27 -7.06 -4.21
C MET A 125 -19.58 -6.29 -4.00
N GLN A 126 -20.39 -6.70 -3.01
CA GLN A 126 -21.61 -5.99 -2.64
C GLN A 126 -21.30 -4.58 -2.12
N ALA A 127 -20.29 -4.43 -1.27
CA ALA A 127 -19.88 -3.13 -0.76
C ALA A 127 -19.34 -2.19 -1.86
N TRP A 128 -18.66 -2.73 -2.87
CA TRP A 128 -18.30 -1.96 -4.05
C TRP A 128 -19.52 -1.53 -4.84
N ALA A 129 -20.47 -2.43 -5.08
CA ALA A 129 -21.72 -2.07 -5.77
C ALA A 129 -22.51 -0.99 -5.00
N ASP A 130 -22.56 -1.07 -3.67
CA ASP A 130 -23.17 -0.03 -2.82
C ASP A 130 -22.42 1.30 -2.94
N ARG A 131 -21.08 1.30 -2.95
CA ARG A 131 -20.26 2.51 -3.15
C ARG A 131 -20.48 3.12 -4.53
N ILE A 132 -20.48 2.31 -5.58
CA ILE A 132 -20.74 2.71 -6.97
C ILE A 132 -22.14 3.35 -7.05
N SER A 133 -23.15 2.70 -6.48
CA SER A 133 -24.51 3.22 -6.42
C SER A 133 -24.60 4.56 -5.68
N HIS A 134 -23.89 4.69 -4.55
CA HIS A 134 -23.89 5.93 -3.76
C HIS A 134 -23.20 7.08 -4.49
N ARG A 135 -22.03 6.82 -5.09
CA ARG A 135 -21.27 7.79 -5.88
C ARG A 135 -22.05 8.25 -7.10
N LYS A 136 -22.67 7.31 -7.81
CA LYS A 136 -23.59 7.58 -8.90
C LYS A 136 -24.72 8.51 -8.46
N ALA A 137 -25.42 8.20 -7.37
CA ALA A 137 -26.52 9.05 -6.89
C ALA A 137 -26.07 10.48 -6.58
N LEU A 138 -24.88 10.66 -6.01
CA LEU A 138 -24.32 12.00 -5.76
C LEU A 138 -24.00 12.75 -7.05
N ALA A 139 -23.45 12.07 -8.07
CA ALA A 139 -23.18 12.65 -9.38
C ALA A 139 -24.48 13.02 -10.11
N ASP A 140 -25.45 12.09 -10.16
CA ASP A 140 -26.75 12.30 -10.80
C ASP A 140 -27.49 13.50 -10.18
N CYS A 141 -27.44 13.66 -8.84
CA CYS A 141 -28.00 14.82 -8.13
C CYS A 141 -27.36 16.17 -8.53
N GLN A 142 -26.16 16.16 -9.10
CA GLN A 142 -25.44 17.34 -9.59
C GLN A 142 -25.53 17.47 -11.12
N GLY A 143 -26.33 16.63 -11.78
CA GLY A 143 -26.49 16.62 -13.24
C GLY A 143 -25.34 15.94 -14.00
N ALA A 144 -24.42 15.26 -13.30
CA ALA A 144 -23.25 14.63 -13.91
C ALA A 144 -23.50 13.16 -14.24
N ARG A 145 -23.08 12.70 -15.43
CA ARG A 145 -23.11 11.29 -15.81
C ARG A 145 -21.96 10.53 -15.13
N TYR A 146 -22.29 9.44 -14.42
CA TYR A 146 -21.30 8.64 -13.68
C TYR A 146 -20.88 7.36 -14.42
N GLY A 147 -19.60 6.99 -14.30
CA GLY A 147 -19.06 5.70 -14.72
C GLY A 147 -17.99 5.18 -13.77
N PHE A 148 -17.87 3.86 -13.68
CA PHE A 148 -16.85 3.17 -12.89
C PHE A 148 -16.14 2.11 -13.73
N ALA A 149 -14.82 2.17 -13.79
CA ALA A 149 -14.03 1.22 -14.58
C ALA A 149 -12.97 0.50 -13.76
N VAL A 150 -12.76 -0.77 -14.10
CA VAL A 150 -11.70 -1.59 -13.53
C VAL A 150 -10.69 -1.96 -14.61
N ILE A 151 -9.41 -1.64 -14.37
CA ILE A 151 -8.28 -2.10 -15.17
C ILE A 151 -7.84 -3.47 -14.63
N PRO A 152 -7.74 -4.52 -15.45
CA PRO A 152 -7.25 -5.82 -14.99
C PRO A 152 -5.80 -5.73 -14.50
N ASP A 153 -5.43 -6.56 -13.52
CA ASP A 153 -4.02 -6.75 -13.23
C ASP A 153 -3.34 -7.54 -14.35
N LYS A 154 -2.03 -7.33 -14.52
CA LYS A 154 -1.23 -8.02 -15.54
C LYS A 154 -1.33 -9.54 -15.47
N VAL A 155 -1.49 -10.12 -14.27
CA VAL A 155 -1.67 -11.57 -14.09
C VAL A 155 -2.99 -12.09 -14.68
N THR A 156 -3.99 -11.22 -14.80
CA THR A 156 -5.28 -11.57 -15.39
C THR A 156 -5.20 -11.62 -16.92
N ILE A 157 -4.31 -10.83 -17.53
CA ILE A 157 -4.03 -10.86 -18.98
C ILE A 157 -2.99 -11.93 -19.31
N TRP A 158 -1.93 -12.03 -18.50
CA TRP A 158 -0.84 -13.00 -18.65
C TRP A 158 -0.77 -13.90 -17.41
N PRO A 159 -1.50 -15.03 -17.40
CA PRO A 159 -1.48 -15.95 -16.27
C PRO A 159 -0.08 -16.52 -16.02
N LEU A 160 0.38 -16.46 -14.77
CA LEU A 160 1.70 -16.92 -14.34
C LEU A 160 1.87 -18.45 -14.42
N TYR A 161 0.75 -19.19 -14.29
CA TYR A 161 0.69 -20.65 -14.33
C TYR A 161 -0.57 -21.09 -15.09
N THR A 162 -0.51 -22.24 -15.75
CA THR A 162 -1.67 -22.93 -16.38
C THR A 162 -2.60 -23.58 -15.35
N ALA A 163 -2.41 -23.35 -14.05
CA ALA A 163 -3.35 -23.80 -13.03
C ALA A 163 -4.56 -22.87 -13.08
N ASP A 164 -5.71 -23.42 -13.45
CA ASP A 164 -7.00 -22.74 -13.50
C ASP A 164 -7.14 -21.80 -12.30
N LEU A 165 -7.43 -20.52 -12.57
CA LEU A 165 -7.86 -19.62 -11.52
C LEU A 165 -9.07 -20.28 -10.87
N GLN A 166 -8.93 -20.74 -9.61
CA GLN A 166 -10.01 -21.45 -8.92
C GLN A 166 -11.27 -20.60 -8.78
N GLN A 167 -11.15 -19.27 -8.94
CA GLN A 167 -12.26 -18.33 -9.05
C GLN A 167 -12.03 -17.32 -10.17
N PRO A 168 -13.11 -16.77 -10.76
CA PRO A 168 -13.00 -15.66 -11.69
C PRO A 168 -12.24 -14.47 -11.08
N PRO A 169 -11.49 -13.71 -11.90
CA PRO A 169 -10.85 -12.46 -11.49
C PRO A 169 -11.81 -11.55 -10.70
N PRO A 170 -11.32 -10.81 -9.69
CA PRO A 170 -12.15 -9.87 -8.92
C PRO A 170 -12.95 -8.90 -9.79
N GLY A 171 -12.41 -8.44 -10.92
CA GLY A 171 -13.13 -7.58 -11.85
C GLY A 171 -14.37 -8.25 -12.47
N ASP A 172 -14.30 -9.54 -12.80
CA ASP A 172 -15.46 -10.28 -13.32
C ASP A 172 -16.55 -10.45 -12.25
N ARG A 173 -16.15 -10.81 -11.02
CA ARG A 173 -17.08 -10.95 -9.89
C ARG A 173 -17.76 -9.63 -9.53
N LEU A 174 -17.02 -8.52 -9.62
CA LEU A 174 -17.60 -7.20 -9.43
C LEU A 174 -18.57 -6.85 -10.57
N ARG A 175 -18.21 -7.12 -11.84
CA ARG A 175 -19.09 -6.91 -13.00
C ARG A 175 -20.43 -7.61 -12.81
N GLU A 176 -20.41 -8.89 -12.43
CA GLU A 176 -21.62 -9.67 -12.17
C GLU A 176 -22.46 -9.06 -11.03
N THR A 177 -21.80 -8.66 -9.94
CA THR A 177 -22.47 -8.06 -8.77
C THR A 177 -23.12 -6.72 -9.10
N VAL A 178 -22.42 -5.86 -9.86
CA VAL A 178 -22.91 -4.54 -10.27
C VAL A 178 -24.04 -4.67 -11.30
N ALA A 179 -23.92 -5.60 -12.25
CA ALA A 179 -24.99 -5.91 -13.20
C ALA A 179 -26.26 -6.41 -12.49
N ALA A 180 -26.13 -7.27 -11.48
CA ALA A 180 -27.25 -7.75 -10.68
C ALA A 180 -27.95 -6.64 -9.87
N ARG A 181 -27.28 -5.49 -9.65
CA ARG A 181 -27.85 -4.28 -9.03
C ARG A 181 -28.43 -3.29 -10.04
N GLY A 182 -28.46 -3.62 -11.33
CA GLY A 182 -28.98 -2.75 -12.39
C GLY A 182 -28.02 -1.63 -12.84
N LEU A 183 -26.76 -1.67 -12.40
CA LEU A 183 -25.74 -0.64 -12.66
C LEU A 183 -24.79 -1.03 -13.79
N GLY A 184 -25.16 -2.02 -14.62
CA GLY A 184 -24.27 -2.59 -15.65
C GLY A 184 -23.86 -1.61 -16.75
N ARG A 185 -24.61 -0.53 -16.98
CA ARG A 185 -24.26 0.54 -17.93
C ARG A 185 -23.31 1.58 -17.33
N ASP A 186 -23.23 1.66 -16.01
CA ASP A 186 -22.35 2.55 -15.28
C ASP A 186 -21.02 1.86 -14.92
N PHE A 187 -20.78 0.64 -15.43
CA PHE A 187 -19.61 -0.17 -15.08
C PHE A 187 -18.93 -0.84 -16.28
N LEU A 188 -17.60 -0.70 -16.35
CA LEU A 188 -16.78 -1.37 -17.36
C LEU A 188 -15.58 -2.10 -16.75
N TYR A 189 -15.44 -3.39 -17.06
CA TYR A 189 -14.19 -4.13 -16.79
C TYR A 189 -13.37 -4.26 -18.08
N LEU A 190 -12.14 -3.72 -18.07
CA LEU A 190 -11.30 -3.59 -19.27
C LEU A 190 -10.58 -4.89 -19.68
N LYS A 191 -10.85 -6.02 -19.03
CA LYS A 191 -10.20 -7.30 -19.35
C LYS A 191 -10.35 -7.68 -20.82
N ASP A 192 -11.58 -7.78 -21.30
CA ASP A 192 -11.85 -8.31 -22.64
C ASP A 192 -11.23 -7.49 -23.79
N PRO A 193 -11.32 -6.14 -23.81
CA PRO A 193 -10.65 -5.35 -24.84
C PRO A 193 -9.12 -5.49 -24.78
N LEU A 194 -8.54 -5.54 -23.58
CA LEU A 194 -7.08 -5.68 -23.42
C LEU A 194 -6.59 -7.08 -23.82
N VAL A 195 -7.31 -8.15 -23.44
CA VAL A 195 -6.98 -9.52 -23.88
C VAL A 195 -7.00 -9.63 -25.40
N ARG A 196 -8.03 -9.08 -26.06
CA ARG A 196 -8.11 -9.11 -27.53
C ARG A 196 -6.97 -8.35 -28.18
N ALA A 197 -6.64 -7.16 -27.67
CA ALA A 197 -5.57 -6.34 -28.23
C ALA A 197 -4.17 -6.92 -28.00
N ASP A 198 -3.96 -7.68 -26.92
CA ASP A 198 -2.66 -8.28 -26.57
C ASP A 198 -2.15 -9.30 -27.59
N ALA A 199 -3.05 -9.84 -28.42
CA ALA A 199 -2.73 -10.71 -29.55
C ALA A 199 -1.99 -9.98 -30.68
N CYS A 200 -2.23 -8.67 -30.83
CA CYS A 200 -1.60 -7.85 -31.87
C CYS A 200 -0.33 -7.17 -31.34
N GLU A 201 -0.42 -6.57 -30.16
CA GLU A 201 0.69 -5.85 -29.53
C GLU A 201 0.51 -5.88 -28.00
N LYS A 202 1.61 -5.96 -27.26
CA LYS A 202 1.59 -6.18 -25.82
C LYS A 202 0.94 -5.00 -25.10
N THR A 203 -0.11 -5.32 -24.33
CA THR A 203 -0.91 -4.33 -23.61
C THR A 203 -0.32 -3.98 -22.24
N PHE A 204 0.59 -4.80 -21.72
CA PHE A 204 1.31 -4.55 -20.48
C PHE A 204 2.81 -4.53 -20.69
N TYR A 205 3.51 -3.85 -19.78
CA TYR A 205 4.96 -3.95 -19.72
C TYR A 205 5.36 -5.24 -19.01
N ARG A 206 6.40 -5.90 -19.51
CA ARG A 206 7.06 -7.06 -18.92
C ARG A 206 7.64 -6.74 -17.55
N THR A 207 8.25 -5.57 -17.40
CA THR A 207 9.05 -5.21 -16.24
C THR A 207 8.40 -4.20 -15.29
N ASP A 208 7.15 -3.83 -15.57
CA ASP A 208 6.37 -2.82 -14.84
C ASP A 208 4.97 -3.36 -14.48
N THR A 209 4.30 -2.82 -13.47
CA THR A 209 2.92 -3.17 -13.12
C THR A 209 1.85 -2.55 -14.03
N HIS A 210 2.21 -1.56 -14.85
CA HIS A 210 1.30 -0.78 -15.70
C HIS A 210 1.19 -1.33 -17.12
N TRP A 211 0.16 -0.85 -17.82
CA TRP A 211 -0.01 -1.06 -19.26
C TRP A 211 1.08 -0.36 -20.09
N THR A 212 1.27 -0.81 -21.33
CA THR A 212 2.01 -0.05 -22.35
C THR A 212 1.21 1.17 -22.81
N HIS A 213 1.80 2.06 -23.62
CA HIS A 213 1.01 3.14 -24.24
C HIS A 213 -0.09 2.59 -25.14
N TYR A 214 0.21 1.50 -25.87
CA TYR A 214 -0.79 0.79 -26.66
C TYR A 214 -1.93 0.24 -25.79
N GLY A 215 -1.61 -0.41 -24.66
CA GLY A 215 -2.62 -0.87 -23.70
C GLY A 215 -3.44 0.27 -23.09
N GLY A 216 -2.81 1.41 -22.79
CA GLY A 216 -3.49 2.63 -22.35
C GLY A 216 -4.45 3.18 -23.39
N TRP A 217 -4.03 3.24 -24.67
CA TRP A 217 -4.89 3.65 -25.77
C TRP A 217 -6.09 2.72 -25.92
N VAL A 218 -5.87 1.39 -26.00
CA VAL A 218 -6.95 0.39 -26.07
C VAL A 218 -7.94 0.53 -24.90
N GLY A 219 -7.41 0.68 -23.69
CA GLY A 219 -8.23 0.87 -22.49
C GLY A 219 -9.08 2.14 -22.57
N VAL A 220 -8.48 3.26 -22.97
CA VAL A 220 -9.19 4.53 -23.15
C VAL A 220 -10.21 4.46 -24.28
N SER A 221 -9.92 3.80 -25.39
CA SER A 221 -10.88 3.55 -26.46
C SER A 221 -12.11 2.80 -25.99
N ALA A 222 -11.91 1.76 -25.18
CA ALA A 222 -13.03 1.03 -24.58
C ALA A 222 -13.82 1.89 -23.58
N LEU A 223 -13.16 2.75 -22.78
CA LEU A 223 -13.85 3.69 -21.89
C LEU A 223 -14.72 4.67 -22.67
N ILE A 224 -14.18 5.25 -23.75
CA ILE A 224 -14.90 6.23 -24.58
C ILE A 224 -16.11 5.58 -25.25
N ALA A 225 -15.91 4.43 -25.90
CA ALA A 225 -16.99 3.71 -26.55
C ALA A 225 -18.13 3.31 -25.59
N HIS A 226 -17.81 3.05 -24.32
CA HIS A 226 -18.77 2.60 -23.33
C HIS A 226 -19.49 3.76 -22.62
N PHE A 227 -18.75 4.73 -22.08
CA PHE A 227 -19.33 5.81 -21.25
C PHE A 227 -19.73 7.04 -22.05
N PHE A 228 -19.13 7.24 -23.22
CA PHE A 228 -19.34 8.43 -24.06
C PHE A 228 -19.69 8.06 -25.52
N PRO A 229 -20.70 7.19 -25.76
CA PRO A 229 -21.02 6.69 -27.10
C PRO A 229 -21.46 7.81 -28.07
N ASP A 230 -22.01 8.90 -27.54
CA ASP A 230 -22.46 10.07 -28.32
C ASP A 230 -21.30 10.98 -28.73
N ARG A 231 -20.11 10.77 -28.16
CA ARG A 231 -18.91 11.51 -28.54
C ARG A 231 -18.33 10.84 -29.78
N THR A 232 -18.49 11.46 -30.94
CA THR A 232 -17.67 11.22 -32.13
C THR A 232 -16.26 11.77 -31.90
N ALA A 233 -15.56 11.30 -30.86
CA ALA A 233 -14.13 11.40 -30.86
C ALA A 233 -13.66 10.32 -31.83
N ALA A 234 -13.36 10.71 -33.07
CA ALA A 234 -12.47 9.94 -33.91
C ALA A 234 -11.15 9.87 -33.14
N GLN A 235 -10.98 8.84 -32.31
CA GLN A 235 -9.70 8.58 -31.66
C GLN A 235 -8.75 8.29 -32.80
N MET A 236 -7.90 9.26 -33.11
CA MET A 236 -6.81 9.02 -34.03
C MET A 236 -5.99 7.90 -33.40
N GLN A 237 -5.79 6.82 -34.15
CA GLN A 237 -4.88 5.78 -33.71
C GLN A 237 -3.50 6.43 -33.58
N PRO A 238 -2.89 6.44 -32.39
CA PRO A 238 -1.58 7.05 -32.22
C PRO A 238 -0.55 6.33 -33.06
N ASP A 239 0.46 7.07 -33.49
CA ASP A 239 1.62 6.46 -34.14
C ASP A 239 2.50 5.84 -33.06
N PHE A 240 2.54 4.51 -33.02
CA PHE A 240 3.36 3.77 -32.07
C PHE A 240 4.75 3.48 -32.65
N VAL A 241 5.78 3.96 -31.96
CA VAL A 241 7.19 3.64 -32.22
C VAL A 241 7.74 2.76 -31.11
N ASN A 242 8.36 1.65 -31.49
CA ASN A 242 9.00 0.77 -30.54
C ASN A 242 10.20 1.48 -29.90
N THR A 243 10.09 1.74 -28.60
CA THR A 243 11.12 2.45 -27.84
C THR A 243 11.72 1.53 -26.80
N THR A 244 13.05 1.43 -26.78
CA THR A 244 13.76 0.73 -25.71
C THR A 244 14.01 1.69 -24.56
N TYR A 245 13.45 1.40 -23.39
CA TYR A 245 13.69 2.18 -22.19
C TYR A 245 14.30 1.34 -21.08
N ARG A 246 14.91 2.05 -20.12
CA ARG A 246 15.56 1.44 -18.97
C ARG A 246 14.54 1.31 -17.84
N SER A 247 14.25 0.07 -17.44
CA SER A 247 13.53 -0.29 -16.20
C SER A 247 12.03 0.00 -16.17
N GLY A 248 11.29 -0.87 -15.47
CA GLY A 248 9.94 -0.60 -14.95
C GLY A 248 9.91 -0.53 -13.41
N ASP A 249 8.75 -0.25 -12.83
CA ASP A 249 8.57 -0.14 -11.38
C ASP A 249 8.94 -1.44 -10.60
N LEU A 250 8.70 -2.63 -11.17
CA LEU A 250 9.07 -3.92 -10.57
C LEU A 250 10.58 -4.11 -10.57
N VAL A 251 11.29 -3.60 -11.58
CA VAL A 251 12.76 -3.61 -11.64
C VAL A 251 13.35 -2.65 -10.61
N ARG A 252 12.71 -1.49 -10.43
CA ARG A 252 13.05 -0.56 -9.33
C ARG A 252 12.85 -1.21 -7.96
N LEU A 253 11.76 -1.97 -7.77
CA LEU A 253 11.51 -2.71 -6.53
C LEU A 253 12.54 -3.82 -6.26
N MET A 254 13.27 -4.28 -7.27
CA MET A 254 14.37 -5.25 -7.12
C MET A 254 15.74 -4.58 -7.01
N SER A 255 15.81 -3.24 -6.98
CA SER A 255 17.08 -2.50 -7.03
C SER A 255 17.92 -2.77 -8.29
N LEU A 256 17.26 -3.05 -9.42
CA LEU A 256 17.89 -3.40 -10.71
C LEU A 256 17.71 -2.32 -11.78
N THR A 257 17.40 -1.09 -11.37
CA THR A 257 17.15 0.04 -12.27
C THR A 257 18.28 0.19 -13.28
N GLY A 258 17.93 0.24 -14.57
CA GLY A 258 18.88 0.40 -15.68
C GLY A 258 19.63 -0.86 -16.11
N ARG A 259 19.43 -2.00 -15.44
CA ARG A 259 20.06 -3.28 -15.79
C ARG A 259 19.18 -4.16 -16.67
N ILE A 260 17.86 -4.04 -16.51
CA ILE A 260 16.89 -4.74 -17.35
C ILE A 260 16.31 -3.71 -18.31
N ARG A 261 16.48 -3.98 -19.60
CA ARG A 261 15.87 -3.20 -20.68
C ARG A 261 14.58 -3.87 -21.13
N GLU A 262 13.67 -3.03 -21.58
CA GLU A 262 12.41 -3.43 -22.19
C GLU A 262 12.21 -2.58 -23.45
N SER A 263 11.69 -3.20 -24.50
CA SER A 263 11.19 -2.50 -25.69
C SER A 263 9.69 -2.70 -25.72
N ALA A 264 8.96 -1.62 -25.98
CA ALA A 264 7.51 -1.60 -26.01
C ALA A 264 7.02 -0.46 -26.92
N PRO A 265 5.78 -0.56 -27.43
CA PRO A 265 5.17 0.50 -28.21
C PRO A 265 5.00 1.76 -27.38
N HIS A 266 5.49 2.88 -27.90
CA HIS A 266 5.38 4.20 -27.30
C HIS A 266 4.78 5.16 -28.32
N VAL A 267 4.02 6.14 -27.86
CA VAL A 267 3.47 7.18 -28.74
C VAL A 267 4.63 8.01 -29.29
N SER A 268 4.61 8.27 -30.59
CA SER A 268 5.59 9.16 -31.22
C SER A 268 5.54 10.56 -30.60
N ARG A 269 6.70 11.18 -30.40
CA ARG A 269 6.77 12.55 -29.84
C ARG A 269 6.15 13.63 -30.73
N THR A 270 5.89 13.31 -32.00
CA THR A 270 5.23 14.19 -32.98
C THR A 270 3.71 14.02 -33.00
N ASP A 271 3.17 13.18 -32.11
CA ASP A 271 1.74 12.93 -32.05
C ASP A 271 1.03 14.03 -31.24
N ALA A 272 -0.13 14.46 -31.72
CA ALA A 272 -0.93 15.55 -31.13
C ALA A 272 -1.32 15.25 -29.66
N TYR A 273 -1.30 13.98 -29.25
CA TYR A 273 -1.51 13.57 -27.87
C TYR A 273 -0.39 14.01 -26.90
N ALA A 274 0.85 14.14 -27.38
CA ALA A 274 2.00 14.54 -26.56
C ALA A 274 2.17 16.06 -26.46
N GLU A 275 1.63 16.83 -27.41
CA GLU A 275 1.75 18.29 -27.43
C GLU A 275 0.67 19.00 -26.60
N ASN A 276 -0.50 18.38 -26.40
CA ASN A 276 -1.66 18.98 -25.70
C ASN A 276 -1.64 18.84 -24.16
N SER A 277 -0.50 18.50 -23.57
CA SER A 277 -0.44 18.02 -22.17
C SER A 277 0.23 18.95 -21.18
N VAL A 278 -0.21 20.21 -21.15
CA VAL A 278 0.18 21.10 -20.05
C VAL A 278 -0.68 20.78 -18.83
N ARG A 279 -0.08 20.06 -17.87
CA ARG A 279 -0.70 19.84 -16.56
C ARG A 279 -0.81 21.16 -15.84
N GLN A 280 -2.04 21.54 -15.48
CA GLN A 280 -2.28 22.73 -14.68
C GLN A 280 -2.57 22.34 -13.23
N PRO A 281 -1.89 22.95 -12.24
CA PRO A 281 -2.23 22.75 -10.83
C PRO A 281 -3.65 23.26 -10.55
N VAL A 282 -4.33 22.62 -9.61
CA VAL A 282 -5.75 22.87 -9.35
C VAL A 282 -5.92 23.57 -8.01
N SER A 283 -6.25 24.87 -8.05
CA SER A 283 -6.45 25.67 -6.84
C SER A 283 -7.62 25.16 -5.98
N GLY A 284 -7.41 25.12 -4.66
CA GLY A 284 -8.45 24.86 -3.66
C GLY A 284 -8.78 23.39 -3.36
N ILE A 285 -8.00 22.47 -3.94
CA ILE A 285 -7.92 21.07 -3.52
C ILE A 285 -6.67 20.94 -2.64
N PRO A 286 -6.72 20.27 -1.47
CA PRO A 286 -5.54 20.05 -0.67
C PRO A 286 -4.46 19.37 -1.50
N GLU A 287 -3.29 19.99 -1.62
CA GLU A 287 -2.14 19.33 -2.23
C GLU A 287 -1.62 18.28 -1.24
N PRO A 288 -1.58 17.01 -1.64
CA PRO A 288 -0.96 15.97 -0.81
C PRO A 288 0.55 16.19 -0.73
N ASP A 289 1.15 15.82 0.40
CA ASP A 289 2.61 15.91 0.63
C ASP A 289 3.45 15.17 -0.43
N GLN A 290 2.82 14.27 -1.18
CA GLN A 290 3.44 13.55 -2.29
C GLN A 290 2.97 14.12 -3.62
N GLU A 291 3.89 14.73 -4.36
CA GLU A 291 3.65 15.33 -5.69
C GLU A 291 2.94 14.37 -6.67
N MET A 292 3.25 13.07 -6.61
CA MET A 292 2.61 12.04 -7.44
C MET A 292 1.10 11.85 -7.19
N LEU A 293 0.58 12.39 -6.08
CA LEU A 293 -0.84 12.35 -5.72
C LEU A 293 -1.54 13.69 -6.03
N ALA A 294 -0.80 14.71 -6.46
CA ALA A 294 -1.33 16.04 -6.70
C ALA A 294 -2.35 16.02 -7.86
N PRO A 295 -3.49 16.69 -7.70
CA PRO A 295 -4.47 16.81 -8.77
C PRO A 295 -3.94 17.69 -9.90
N PHE A 296 -4.34 17.39 -11.13
CA PHE A 296 -4.00 18.21 -12.29
C PHE A 296 -5.17 18.29 -13.26
N ALA A 297 -5.24 19.38 -14.03
CA ALA A 297 -6.18 19.52 -15.13
C ALA A 297 -5.47 19.43 -16.49
N LEU A 298 -6.18 18.89 -17.48
CA LEU A 298 -5.82 18.92 -18.89
C LEU A 298 -6.94 19.59 -19.68
N SER A 299 -6.59 20.46 -20.63
CA SER A 299 -7.55 21.04 -21.57
C SER A 299 -7.57 20.24 -22.86
N GLY A 300 -8.73 20.16 -23.51
CA GLY A 300 -8.90 19.51 -24.81
C GLY A 300 -9.77 20.35 -25.73
N SER A 301 -9.99 19.87 -26.96
CA SER A 301 -10.80 20.54 -27.98
C SER A 301 -12.24 20.05 -28.03
N GLY A 302 -12.59 19.03 -27.25
CA GLY A 302 -13.96 18.55 -27.11
C GLY A 302 -14.85 19.48 -26.27
N ASP A 303 -16.10 19.07 -26.07
CA ASP A 303 -17.10 19.75 -25.26
C ASP A 303 -17.28 19.10 -23.88
N GLY A 304 -17.78 19.88 -22.92
CA GLY A 304 -18.06 19.40 -21.57
C GLY A 304 -16.83 19.06 -20.73
N THR A 305 -17.07 18.86 -19.44
CA THR A 305 -16.07 18.72 -18.40
C THR A 305 -16.06 17.30 -17.82
N LEU A 306 -14.87 16.79 -17.50
CA LEU A 306 -14.68 15.44 -16.98
C LEU A 306 -13.93 15.45 -15.66
N LEU A 307 -14.49 14.83 -14.62
CA LEU A 307 -13.78 14.50 -13.39
C LEU A 307 -13.32 13.04 -13.45
N VAL A 308 -12.00 12.82 -13.44
CA VAL A 308 -11.38 11.49 -13.38
C VAL A 308 -10.79 11.25 -12.00
N ILE A 309 -11.25 10.21 -11.33
CA ILE A 309 -10.69 9.75 -10.06
C ILE A 309 -9.98 8.44 -10.32
N SER A 310 -8.64 8.44 -10.26
CA SER A 310 -7.85 7.28 -10.69
C SER A 310 -6.61 7.05 -9.83
N ASP A 311 -5.88 5.98 -10.13
CA ASP A 311 -4.53 5.72 -9.65
C ASP A 311 -3.47 6.06 -10.72
N SER A 312 -2.25 5.56 -10.53
CA SER A 312 -1.10 5.78 -11.40
C SER A 312 -1.32 5.42 -12.87
N PHE A 313 -2.32 4.60 -13.23
CA PHE A 313 -2.62 4.32 -14.64
C PHE A 313 -3.03 5.55 -15.45
N PHE A 314 -3.64 6.55 -14.81
CA PHE A 314 -3.99 7.85 -15.42
C PHE A 314 -3.22 9.03 -14.82
N MET A 315 -2.69 8.89 -13.60
CA MET A 315 -2.01 9.98 -12.92
C MET A 315 -0.53 10.10 -13.29
N ASP A 316 0.11 9.01 -13.71
CA ASP A 316 1.51 9.00 -14.14
C ASP A 316 1.62 9.57 -15.57
N PRO A 317 2.40 10.66 -15.79
CA PRO A 317 2.54 11.27 -17.11
C PRO A 317 3.14 10.31 -18.12
N ASP A 318 4.00 9.38 -17.70
CA ASP A 318 4.69 8.44 -18.59
C ASP A 318 3.78 7.29 -19.07
N ARG A 319 2.47 7.33 -18.77
CA ARG A 319 1.50 6.29 -19.16
C ARG A 319 0.52 6.73 -20.23
N MET A 320 0.50 8.03 -20.58
CA MET A 320 -0.32 8.64 -21.65
C MET A 320 -1.85 8.46 -21.58
N ALA A 321 -2.41 7.65 -20.67
CA ALA A 321 -3.84 7.38 -20.66
C ALA A 321 -4.71 8.63 -20.46
N ALA A 322 -4.29 9.54 -19.58
CA ALA A 322 -4.94 10.85 -19.42
C ALA A 322 -4.89 11.69 -20.72
N HIS A 323 -3.85 11.50 -21.54
CA HIS A 323 -3.63 12.25 -22.77
C HIS A 323 -4.50 11.70 -23.89
N PHE A 324 -4.80 10.40 -23.91
CA PHE A 324 -5.75 9.83 -24.86
C PHE A 324 -7.20 10.20 -24.54
N LEU A 325 -7.52 10.43 -23.26
CA LEU A 325 -8.89 10.71 -22.81
C LEU A 325 -9.23 12.20 -22.86
N ALA A 326 -8.29 13.07 -22.45
CA ALA A 326 -8.54 14.51 -22.31
C ALA A 326 -9.01 15.23 -23.59
N PRO A 327 -8.52 14.92 -24.81
CA PRO A 327 -8.92 15.64 -26.02
C PRO A 327 -10.42 15.59 -26.31
N GLY A 328 -11.11 14.55 -25.81
CA GLY A 328 -12.55 14.41 -25.96
C GLY A 328 -13.39 15.38 -25.12
N PHE A 329 -12.78 16.24 -24.30
CA PHE A 329 -13.44 17.13 -23.35
C PHE A 329 -12.81 18.52 -23.38
N SER A 330 -13.56 19.56 -22.99
CA SER A 330 -13.01 20.92 -22.90
C SER A 330 -12.02 21.01 -21.74
N THR A 331 -12.32 20.36 -20.62
CA THR A 331 -11.44 20.29 -19.44
C THR A 331 -11.65 18.99 -18.68
N SER A 332 -10.55 18.31 -18.38
CA SER A 332 -10.51 17.08 -17.59
C SER A 332 -9.70 17.28 -16.32
N LEU A 333 -10.32 17.10 -15.16
CA LEU A 333 -9.69 17.16 -13.84
C LEU A 333 -9.35 15.75 -13.35
N TYR A 334 -8.08 15.49 -13.08
CA TYR A 334 -7.58 14.21 -12.58
C TYR A 334 -7.23 14.31 -11.09
N VAL A 335 -7.78 13.41 -10.27
CA VAL A 335 -7.56 13.37 -8.82
C VAL A 335 -7.21 11.96 -8.37
N HIS A 336 -6.21 11.83 -7.50
CA HIS A 336 -5.77 10.51 -7.06
C HIS A 336 -6.79 9.86 -6.10
N ARG A 337 -7.22 8.64 -6.38
CA ARG A 337 -8.24 7.93 -5.59
C ARG A 337 -7.92 7.79 -4.09
N LEU A 338 -6.64 7.85 -3.71
CA LEU A 338 -6.22 7.74 -2.30
C LEU A 338 -6.56 8.98 -1.48
N VAL A 339 -6.73 10.14 -2.12
CA VAL A 339 -7.09 11.38 -1.42
C VAL A 339 -8.60 11.63 -1.42
N VAL A 340 -9.35 10.92 -2.27
CA VAL A 340 -10.80 11.16 -2.47
C VAL A 340 -11.64 10.48 -1.39
N THR A 341 -12.04 11.28 -0.41
CA THR A 341 -13.08 10.93 0.57
C THR A 341 -14.49 11.22 0.03
N ASP A 342 -15.54 10.85 0.78
CA ASP A 342 -16.91 11.21 0.39
C ASP A 342 -17.15 12.72 0.44
N ALA A 343 -16.60 13.39 1.46
CA ALA A 343 -16.64 14.84 1.58
C ALA A 343 -15.85 15.53 0.45
N LEU A 344 -14.64 15.04 0.13
CA LEU A 344 -13.86 15.64 -0.96
C LEU A 344 -14.56 15.44 -2.31
N TYR A 345 -15.14 14.26 -2.56
CA TYR A 345 -15.90 14.01 -3.77
C TYR A 345 -17.07 14.98 -3.95
N GLN A 346 -17.89 15.21 -2.90
CA GLN A 346 -18.97 16.19 -2.97
C GLN A 346 -18.43 17.60 -3.22
N LYS A 347 -17.32 17.98 -2.56
CA LYS A 347 -16.64 19.26 -2.82
C LYS A 347 -16.18 19.39 -4.27
N LEU A 348 -15.66 18.32 -4.86
CA LEU A 348 -15.25 18.27 -6.27
C LEU A 348 -16.45 18.44 -7.20
N LEU A 349 -17.56 17.73 -6.96
CA LEU A 349 -18.78 17.90 -7.76
C LEU A 349 -19.31 19.34 -7.69
N ASN A 350 -19.40 19.91 -6.49
CA ASN A 350 -19.95 21.26 -6.31
C ASN A 350 -19.06 22.36 -6.91
N ARG A 351 -17.74 22.20 -6.86
CA ARG A 351 -16.79 23.23 -7.31
C ARG A 351 -16.45 23.11 -8.78
N PHE A 352 -16.20 21.89 -9.25
CA PHE A 352 -15.79 21.65 -10.63
C PHE A 352 -17.00 21.51 -11.56
N GLN A 353 -18.18 21.18 -11.02
CA GLN A 353 -19.43 20.99 -11.76
C GLN A 353 -19.25 20.15 -13.04
N PRO A 354 -18.70 18.91 -12.91
CA PRO A 354 -18.43 18.08 -14.06
C PRO A 354 -19.69 17.66 -14.79
N ASP A 355 -19.66 17.61 -16.12
CA ASP A 355 -20.69 16.95 -16.92
C ASP A 355 -20.58 15.42 -16.81
N TYR A 356 -19.35 14.92 -16.59
CA TYR A 356 -19.04 13.49 -16.50
C TYR A 356 -18.10 13.21 -15.33
N VAL A 357 -18.34 12.11 -14.63
CA VAL A 357 -17.47 11.60 -13.56
C VAL A 357 -17.10 10.16 -13.87
N ILE A 358 -15.81 9.85 -13.92
CA ILE A 358 -15.32 8.49 -14.09
C ILE A 358 -14.35 8.10 -12.95
N GLU A 359 -14.71 7.06 -12.21
CA GLU A 359 -13.81 6.42 -11.24
C GLU A 359 -13.12 5.24 -11.93
N ILE A 360 -11.79 5.22 -11.94
CA ILE A 360 -10.99 4.18 -12.60
C ILE A 360 -10.02 3.58 -11.59
N MET A 361 -9.93 2.26 -11.52
CA MET A 361 -8.95 1.62 -10.64
C MET A 361 -8.43 0.31 -11.17
N VAL A 362 -7.20 -0.01 -10.82
CA VAL A 362 -6.66 -1.34 -11.06
C VAL A 362 -7.29 -2.40 -10.15
N GLU A 363 -7.43 -3.62 -10.66
CA GLU A 363 -8.11 -4.75 -10.01
C GLU A 363 -7.64 -5.01 -8.56
N ARG A 364 -6.33 -5.01 -8.30
CA ARG A 364 -5.75 -5.12 -6.94
C ARG A 364 -6.21 -4.03 -5.96
N ALA A 365 -6.68 -2.89 -6.47
CA ALA A 365 -7.23 -1.83 -5.63
C ALA A 365 -8.65 -2.15 -5.13
N LEU A 366 -9.37 -3.10 -5.75
CA LEU A 366 -10.68 -3.57 -5.26
C LEU A 366 -10.58 -4.18 -3.87
N PHE A 367 -9.43 -4.77 -3.52
CA PHE A 367 -9.20 -5.11 -2.13
C PHE A 367 -9.10 -3.82 -1.31
N ARG A 368 -8.12 -2.96 -1.60
CA ARG A 368 -7.67 -1.82 -0.78
C ARG A 368 -8.60 -0.58 -0.76
N GLY A 369 -9.63 -0.52 -1.60
CA GLY A 369 -10.44 0.69 -1.78
C GLY A 369 -11.61 0.86 -0.81
N LEU A 370 -11.90 -0.15 0.02
CA LEU A 370 -12.99 -0.12 1.00
C LEU A 370 -12.45 -0.25 2.43
N ASP A 371 -11.72 0.76 2.90
CA ASP A 371 -11.13 0.76 4.25
C ASP A 371 -12.13 0.37 5.35
N LEU A 372 -13.40 0.79 5.22
CA LEU A 372 -14.48 0.49 6.16
C LEU A 372 -14.94 -0.97 6.10
N VAL A 373 -15.15 -1.53 4.90
CA VAL A 373 -15.59 -2.93 4.76
C VAL A 373 -14.45 -3.90 5.06
N GLN A 374 -13.22 -3.53 4.72
CA GLN A 374 -12.04 -4.26 5.17
C GLN A 374 -11.91 -4.23 6.70
N THR A 375 -12.11 -3.07 7.32
CA THR A 375 -12.10 -2.95 8.77
C THR A 375 -13.20 -3.82 9.38
N ASN A 376 -14.39 -3.83 8.80
CA ASN A 376 -15.51 -4.68 9.25
C ASN A 376 -15.24 -6.18 9.06
N LEU A 377 -14.67 -6.61 7.93
CA LEU A 377 -14.29 -8.01 7.70
C LEU A 377 -13.18 -8.47 8.64
N ARG A 378 -12.15 -7.63 8.81
CA ARG A 378 -11.08 -7.89 9.76
C ARG A 378 -11.66 -7.93 11.17
N ASN A 379 -12.51 -6.98 11.55
CA ASN A 379 -13.20 -6.96 12.83
C ASN A 379 -14.05 -8.23 13.02
N ALA A 380 -14.79 -8.70 12.01
CA ALA A 380 -15.59 -9.94 12.10
C ALA A 380 -14.70 -11.19 12.28
N ALA A 381 -13.62 -11.31 11.51
CA ALA A 381 -12.66 -12.41 11.65
C ALA A 381 -11.96 -12.39 13.01
N LEU A 382 -11.61 -11.20 13.52
CA LEU A 382 -11.01 -11.01 14.83
C LEU A 382 -12.02 -11.21 15.97
N ALA A 383 -13.29 -10.86 15.78
CA ALA A 383 -14.38 -11.13 16.72
C ALA A 383 -14.53 -12.64 16.93
N LYS A 384 -14.54 -13.42 15.83
CA LYS A 384 -14.57 -14.89 15.87
C LYS A 384 -13.33 -15.49 16.55
N ARG A 385 -12.16 -14.85 16.43
CA ARG A 385 -10.95 -15.26 17.16
C ARG A 385 -11.04 -14.93 18.65
N TYR A 386 -11.50 -13.73 18.98
CA TYR A 386 -11.72 -13.29 20.35
C TYR A 386 -12.73 -14.18 21.08
N SER A 387 -13.81 -14.61 20.41
CA SER A 387 -14.81 -15.51 20.99
C SER A 387 -14.29 -16.93 21.22
N ARG A 388 -13.28 -17.36 20.45
CA ARG A 388 -12.61 -18.67 20.55
C ARG A 388 -11.35 -18.65 21.41
N ALA A 389 -11.01 -17.51 22.02
CA ALA A 389 -9.85 -17.41 22.90
C ALA A 389 -10.25 -17.81 24.32
N ASP A 390 -9.51 -18.75 24.90
CA ASP A 390 -9.91 -19.46 26.12
C ASP A 390 -9.49 -18.72 27.41
N THR A 391 -8.53 -17.80 27.32
CA THR A 391 -8.01 -17.05 28.46
C THR A 391 -8.37 -15.57 28.35
N THR A 392 -9.07 -15.03 29.35
CA THR A 392 -9.23 -13.57 29.50
C THR A 392 -8.03 -13.00 30.24
N LEU A 393 -7.36 -12.02 29.63
CA LEU A 393 -6.20 -11.34 30.22
C LEU A 393 -6.64 -10.19 31.12
N PHE A 394 -7.57 -9.37 30.64
CA PHE A 394 -8.22 -8.31 31.41
C PHE A 394 -9.56 -7.92 30.78
N ASN A 395 -10.42 -7.32 31.58
CA ASN A 395 -11.66 -6.69 31.15
C ASN A 395 -11.90 -5.41 31.95
N LEU A 396 -11.63 -4.26 31.34
CA LEU A 396 -11.79 -2.95 31.92
C LEU A 396 -13.17 -2.40 31.58
N THR A 397 -13.95 -2.13 32.62
CA THR A 397 -15.23 -1.45 32.60
C THR A 397 -15.10 -0.11 33.35
N PRO A 398 -16.10 0.80 33.24
CA PRO A 398 -16.12 2.01 34.07
C PRO A 398 -15.99 1.72 35.57
N ALA A 399 -16.58 0.61 36.05
CA ALA A 399 -16.52 0.20 37.45
C ALA A 399 -15.12 -0.27 37.89
N THR A 400 -14.36 -0.93 37.01
CA THR A 400 -13.03 -1.44 37.36
C THR A 400 -11.94 -0.40 37.14
N ILE A 401 -12.06 0.42 36.08
CA ILE A 401 -10.99 1.36 35.71
C ILE A 401 -10.83 2.49 36.73
N ARG A 402 -11.89 2.85 37.46
CA ARG A 402 -11.85 3.87 38.53
C ARG A 402 -10.89 3.52 39.68
N PHE A 403 -10.56 2.24 39.84
CA PHE A 403 -9.66 1.74 40.88
C PHE A 403 -8.25 1.45 40.38
N LEU A 404 -8.01 1.60 39.07
CA LEU A 404 -6.73 1.27 38.46
C LEU A 404 -5.91 2.52 38.23
N LYS A 405 -4.72 2.57 38.83
CA LYS A 405 -3.67 3.52 38.42
C LYS A 405 -2.98 2.95 37.18
N LEU A 406 -3.50 3.30 36.01
CA LEU A 406 -2.88 2.94 34.74
C LEU A 406 -1.69 3.87 34.46
N PRO A 407 -0.49 3.33 34.13
CA PRO A 407 0.60 4.15 33.64
C PRO A 407 0.16 4.90 32.38
N GLY A 408 0.50 6.17 32.31
CA GLY A 408 0.18 7.00 31.15
C GLY A 408 0.93 8.32 31.18
N GLN A 409 1.02 8.94 30.01
CA GLN A 409 1.65 10.24 29.83
C GLN A 409 0.70 11.11 29.01
N GLY A 410 0.49 12.37 29.42
CA GLY A 410 -0.30 13.34 28.65
C GLY A 410 -1.79 13.00 28.46
N VAL A 411 -2.32 12.02 29.21
CA VAL A 411 -3.70 11.52 29.10
C VAL A 411 -4.34 11.44 30.50
N GLN A 412 -5.61 11.83 30.59
CA GLN A 412 -6.51 11.66 31.72
C GLN A 412 -7.56 10.59 31.39
N VAL A 413 -7.73 9.63 32.28
CA VAL A 413 -8.78 8.61 32.20
C VAL A 413 -9.83 8.92 33.26
N LYS A 414 -11.09 9.07 32.85
CA LYS A 414 -12.24 9.29 33.73
C LYS A 414 -13.27 8.18 33.51
N SER A 415 -13.79 7.63 34.59
CA SER A 415 -14.92 6.70 34.55
C SER A 415 -16.22 7.46 34.83
N ASP A 416 -17.22 7.29 33.97
CA ASP A 416 -18.59 7.73 34.20
C ASP A 416 -19.48 6.50 34.39
N LEU A 417 -19.98 6.33 35.62
CA LEU A 417 -20.82 5.20 36.00
C LEU A 417 -22.28 5.40 35.62
N GLN A 418 -22.73 6.65 35.47
CA GLN A 418 -24.12 6.95 35.09
C GLN A 418 -24.35 6.62 33.62
N THR A 419 -23.41 7.01 32.76
CA THR A 419 -23.49 6.71 31.32
C THR A 419 -22.82 5.38 30.94
N ASN A 420 -22.20 4.70 31.91
CA ASN A 420 -21.40 3.48 31.72
C ASN A 420 -20.32 3.66 30.65
N ARG A 421 -19.52 4.73 30.77
CA ARG A 421 -18.48 5.13 29.83
C ARG A 421 -17.13 5.34 30.49
N ILE A 422 -16.08 5.10 29.71
CA ILE A 422 -14.69 5.44 30.01
C ILE A 422 -14.30 6.57 29.07
N HIS A 423 -13.94 7.71 29.61
CA HIS A 423 -13.47 8.88 28.89
C HIS A 423 -11.95 8.95 28.98
N ILE A 424 -11.28 8.94 27.85
CA ILE A 424 -9.83 9.08 27.74
C ILE A 424 -9.58 10.39 27.00
N GLN A 425 -9.21 11.42 27.77
CA GLN A 425 -8.95 12.78 27.30
C GLN A 425 -7.44 13.02 27.34
N GLY A 426 -6.82 13.69 26.39
CA GLY A 426 -5.41 14.05 26.51
C GLY A 426 -5.01 15.21 25.61
N LYS A 427 -3.73 15.58 25.68
CA LYS A 427 -3.18 16.72 24.93
C LYS A 427 -2.03 16.26 24.02
N ARG A 428 -2.20 16.44 22.70
CA ARG A 428 -1.23 16.21 21.59
C ARG A 428 -0.71 14.76 21.41
N GLU A 429 -0.12 14.53 20.23
CA GLU A 429 0.26 13.25 19.58
C GLU A 429 1.13 12.27 20.37
N THR A 430 1.55 12.60 21.59
CA THR A 430 2.43 11.79 22.45
C THR A 430 1.73 11.12 23.63
N GLY A 431 0.44 11.37 23.82
CA GLY A 431 -0.32 10.82 24.94
C GLY A 431 -0.61 9.33 24.83
N TRP A 432 -0.45 8.57 25.92
CA TRP A 432 -0.76 7.13 25.97
C TRP A 432 -1.22 6.67 27.35
N ILE A 433 -1.93 5.53 27.38
CA ILE A 433 -2.20 4.73 28.59
C ILE A 433 -1.74 3.30 28.38
N GLU A 434 -1.30 2.63 29.44
CA GLU A 434 -0.80 1.26 29.40
C GLU A 434 -1.59 0.36 30.34
N VAL A 435 -2.08 -0.74 29.80
CA VAL A 435 -2.82 -1.78 30.53
C VAL A 435 -1.89 -2.97 30.71
N PRO A 436 -1.45 -3.27 31.94
CA PRO A 436 -0.61 -4.44 32.20
C PRO A 436 -1.38 -5.73 31.95
N VAL A 437 -0.70 -6.72 31.37
CA VAL A 437 -1.19 -8.10 31.32
C VAL A 437 -0.69 -8.79 32.60
N PRO A 438 -1.58 -9.39 33.42
CA PRO A 438 -1.19 -9.93 34.74
C PRO A 438 -0.03 -10.94 34.73
N ALA A 439 0.08 -11.73 33.65
CA ALA A 439 1.20 -12.63 33.40
C ALA A 439 1.56 -12.58 31.91
N PRO A 440 2.84 -12.39 31.54
CA PRO A 440 3.24 -12.32 30.13
C PRO A 440 2.81 -13.57 29.35
N VAL A 441 2.22 -13.39 28.17
CA VAL A 441 1.70 -14.49 27.36
C VAL A 441 2.39 -14.61 26.00
N SER A 442 2.75 -15.84 25.62
CA SER A 442 3.36 -16.18 24.32
C SER A 442 2.33 -16.62 23.27
N GLY A 443 1.03 -16.53 23.55
CA GLY A 443 -0.06 -16.89 22.63
C GLY A 443 -0.61 -15.69 21.85
N GLU A 444 -1.45 -15.96 20.84
CA GLU A 444 -2.12 -14.89 20.07
C GLU A 444 -3.03 -14.07 21.00
N VAL A 445 -2.74 -12.77 21.14
CA VAL A 445 -3.54 -11.84 21.94
C VAL A 445 -4.48 -11.07 21.02
N VAL A 446 -5.77 -11.08 21.35
CA VAL A 446 -6.79 -10.28 20.67
C VAL A 446 -7.41 -9.32 21.67
N VAL A 447 -7.33 -8.02 21.38
CA VAL A 447 -7.88 -6.94 22.19
C VAL A 447 -9.17 -6.44 21.54
N LYS A 448 -10.22 -6.22 22.34
CA LYS A 448 -11.50 -5.64 21.95
C LYS A 448 -11.66 -4.28 22.64
N LEU A 449 -11.82 -3.22 21.84
CA LEU A 449 -12.25 -1.89 22.29
C LEU A 449 -13.71 -1.71 21.87
N ASP A 450 -14.61 -1.46 22.82
CA ASP A 450 -16.01 -1.19 22.50
C ASP A 450 -16.25 0.33 22.51
N LEU A 451 -16.40 0.93 21.34
CA LEU A 451 -16.49 2.38 21.16
C LEU A 451 -17.90 2.89 21.45
N ALA A 452 -18.01 4.02 22.15
CA ALA A 452 -19.29 4.62 22.53
C ALA A 452 -19.70 5.84 21.68
N THR A 453 -18.91 6.22 20.66
CA THR A 453 -19.16 7.43 19.84
C THR A 453 -19.02 7.13 18.35
N ASP A 454 -19.81 7.82 17.52
CA ASP A 454 -19.90 7.66 16.06
C ASP A 454 -19.09 8.75 15.32
N HIS A 455 -17.77 8.79 15.54
CA HIS A 455 -16.87 9.72 14.85
C HIS A 455 -15.66 8.98 14.27
N PRO A 456 -15.16 9.39 13.08
CA PRO A 456 -13.99 8.77 12.46
C PRO A 456 -12.75 8.93 13.34
N ARG A 457 -12.13 7.80 13.71
CA ARG A 457 -10.92 7.78 14.54
C ARG A 457 -9.88 6.85 13.99
N TYR A 458 -8.63 7.29 14.03
CA TYR A 458 -7.47 6.40 13.98
C TYR A 458 -7.15 5.96 15.41
N LEU A 459 -7.11 4.66 15.64
CA LEU A 459 -6.74 4.08 16.93
C LEU A 459 -5.39 3.40 16.79
N ARG A 460 -4.40 3.83 17.58
CA ARG A 460 -3.09 3.17 17.65
C ARG A 460 -2.97 2.35 18.93
N MET A 461 -2.56 1.09 18.78
CA MET A 461 -2.26 0.21 19.91
C MET A 461 -0.94 -0.51 19.73
N GLU A 462 -0.27 -0.75 20.85
CA GLU A 462 1.02 -1.43 20.90
C GLU A 462 1.03 -2.55 21.94
N ALA A 463 1.63 -3.67 21.57
CA ALA A 463 2.01 -4.70 22.54
C ALA A 463 3.48 -4.52 22.94
N ARG A 464 3.73 -4.65 24.24
CA ARG A 464 5.04 -4.50 24.87
C ARG A 464 5.52 -5.83 25.43
N THR A 465 6.82 -6.10 25.30
CA THR A 465 7.48 -7.23 25.94
C THR A 465 7.98 -6.84 27.34
N PRO A 466 8.36 -7.81 28.21
CA PRO A 466 8.96 -7.51 29.51
C PRO A 466 10.21 -6.62 29.42
N ALA A 467 10.99 -6.76 28.34
CA ALA A 467 12.18 -5.95 28.07
C ALA A 467 11.86 -4.52 27.58
N GLY A 468 10.57 -4.18 27.46
CA GLY A 468 10.16 -2.88 26.98
C GLY A 468 10.49 -2.63 25.51
N VAL A 469 10.48 -3.67 24.68
CA VAL A 469 10.61 -3.52 23.23
C VAL A 469 9.22 -3.49 22.61
N GLN A 470 9.00 -2.55 21.68
CA GLN A 470 7.75 -2.43 20.93
C GLN A 470 7.63 -3.63 19.99
N SER A 471 6.63 -4.49 20.20
CA SER A 471 6.47 -5.67 19.36
C SER A 471 5.72 -5.35 18.07
N MET A 472 4.66 -4.55 18.13
CA MET A 472 3.82 -4.22 16.96
C MET A 472 2.96 -2.98 17.20
N SER A 473 2.86 -2.09 16.20
CA SER A 473 1.87 -1.00 16.13
C SER A 473 0.75 -1.33 15.14
N ARG A 474 -0.48 -0.92 15.45
CA ARG A 474 -1.67 -1.14 14.61
C ARG A 474 -2.56 0.08 14.58
N PHE A 475 -3.04 0.44 13.39
CA PHE A 475 -3.99 1.52 13.14
C PHE A 475 -5.32 0.92 12.68
N ILE A 476 -6.43 1.41 13.25
CA ILE A 476 -7.78 1.09 12.78
C ILE A 476 -8.58 2.37 12.61
N ARG A 477 -9.27 2.49 11.48
CA ARG A 477 -10.28 3.53 11.22
C ARG A 477 -11.66 2.99 11.58
N SER A 478 -12.33 3.59 12.56
CA SER A 478 -13.75 3.31 12.86
C SER A 478 -14.54 4.60 12.77
N ASP A 479 -15.70 4.56 12.12
CA ASP A 479 -16.67 5.66 11.97
C ASP A 479 -17.98 5.42 12.75
N ARG A 480 -18.13 4.23 13.33
CA ARG A 480 -19.31 3.81 14.11
C ARG A 480 -18.91 3.36 15.51
N SER A 481 -19.85 3.50 16.44
CA SER A 481 -19.85 2.87 17.75
C SER A 481 -19.91 1.34 17.64
N GLY A 482 -19.40 0.67 18.66
CA GLY A 482 -19.32 -0.80 18.73
C GLY A 482 -17.90 -1.35 18.78
N PRO A 483 -17.77 -2.69 18.70
CA PRO A 483 -16.52 -3.38 18.98
C PRO A 483 -15.52 -3.32 17.82
N VAL A 484 -14.31 -2.91 18.15
CA VAL A 484 -13.13 -2.90 17.29
C VAL A 484 -12.07 -3.85 17.86
N TYR A 485 -11.42 -4.63 17.00
CA TYR A 485 -10.51 -5.68 17.44
C TYR A 485 -9.07 -5.47 16.94
N PHE A 486 -8.10 -5.68 17.83
CA PHE A 486 -6.67 -5.65 17.52
C PHE A 486 -6.07 -7.02 17.76
N ARG A 487 -5.17 -7.44 16.88
CA ARG A 487 -4.45 -8.70 17.02
C ARG A 487 -2.96 -8.47 17.18
N PHE A 488 -2.40 -9.06 18.22
CA PHE A 488 -0.97 -9.15 18.48
C PHE A 488 -0.56 -10.62 18.43
N LYS A 489 0.34 -10.94 17.51
CA LYS A 489 1.01 -12.25 17.50
C LYS A 489 2.35 -12.03 18.19
N PRO A 490 2.61 -12.63 19.36
CA PRO A 490 3.94 -12.58 19.93
C PRO A 490 4.92 -13.22 18.94
N GLY A 491 6.06 -12.56 18.74
CA GLY A 491 7.22 -13.16 18.12
C GLY A 491 7.89 -14.14 19.10
N SER A 492 9.22 -14.11 19.18
CA SER A 492 9.99 -14.88 20.17
C SER A 492 9.83 -14.41 21.63
N GLN A 493 9.04 -13.37 21.89
CA GLN A 493 8.93 -12.71 23.20
C GLN A 493 7.45 -12.58 23.62
N PRO A 494 7.13 -12.81 24.91
CA PRO A 494 5.76 -12.74 25.42
C PRO A 494 5.24 -11.30 25.51
N VAL A 495 3.92 -11.12 25.43
CA VAL A 495 3.24 -9.82 25.62
C VAL A 495 3.02 -9.58 27.12
N ALA A 496 3.58 -8.50 27.66
CA ALA A 496 3.51 -8.11 29.07
C ALA A 496 2.55 -6.95 29.34
N SER A 497 2.34 -6.06 28.38
CA SER A 497 1.38 -4.96 28.51
C SER A 497 0.89 -4.48 27.14
N ILE A 498 -0.23 -3.74 27.16
CA ILE A 498 -0.86 -3.17 25.98
C ILE A 498 -0.97 -1.66 26.16
N ARG A 499 -0.37 -0.90 25.25
CA ARG A 499 -0.41 0.56 25.25
C ARG A 499 -1.41 1.07 24.21
N LEU A 500 -2.27 1.99 24.63
CA LEU A 500 -3.29 2.65 23.81
C LEU A 500 -2.93 4.12 23.62
N TYR A 501 -3.02 4.58 22.38
CA TYR A 501 -2.75 5.97 21.99
C TYR A 501 -4.06 6.60 21.50
N PRO A 502 -4.71 7.44 22.32
CA PRO A 502 -6.00 8.03 21.98
C PRO A 502 -5.92 9.15 20.90
N HIS A 503 -4.74 9.69 20.61
CA HIS A 503 -4.56 10.94 19.84
C HIS A 503 -4.16 10.81 18.37
N ALA A 504 -4.49 9.72 17.66
CA ALA A 504 -4.34 9.79 16.21
C ALA A 504 -5.43 10.65 15.53
N VAL A 505 -6.36 11.28 16.30
CA VAL A 505 -7.26 12.38 15.88
C VAL A 505 -7.63 13.30 17.09
N GLU A 506 -8.00 14.56 16.85
CA GLU A 506 -8.25 15.67 17.81
C GLU A 506 -9.48 15.55 18.75
N THR A 507 -9.97 14.35 19.11
CA THR A 507 -11.19 14.21 19.95
C THR A 507 -11.05 13.20 21.09
N ASP A 508 -11.76 13.43 22.20
CA ASP A 508 -11.83 12.55 23.38
C ASP A 508 -12.25 11.12 23.02
N LEU A 509 -11.50 10.11 23.43
CA LEU A 509 -11.83 8.71 23.17
C LEU A 509 -12.81 8.20 24.24
N VAL A 510 -14.01 7.79 23.82
CA VAL A 510 -15.07 7.31 24.71
C VAL A 510 -15.37 5.84 24.46
N LEU A 511 -15.24 5.01 25.49
CA LEU A 511 -15.32 3.55 25.43
C LEU A 511 -16.39 3.02 26.38
N ARG A 512 -17.07 1.93 26.00
CA ARG A 512 -17.90 1.12 26.91
C ARG A 512 -17.02 0.15 27.69
N THR A 513 -16.13 -0.56 27.00
CA THR A 513 -15.22 -1.55 27.60
C THR A 513 -13.89 -1.66 26.85
N VAL A 514 -12.85 -2.12 27.54
CA VAL A 514 -11.55 -2.50 26.96
C VAL A 514 -11.16 -3.87 27.49
N SER A 515 -11.00 -4.86 26.63
CA SER A 515 -10.72 -6.23 27.09
C SER A 515 -9.73 -6.94 26.18
N ALA A 516 -8.95 -7.85 26.74
CA ALA A 516 -8.01 -8.66 25.98
C ALA A 516 -8.16 -10.13 26.32
N ARG A 517 -8.05 -10.98 25.30
CA ARG A 517 -8.04 -12.44 25.43
C ARG A 517 -6.84 -13.02 24.73
N CYS A 518 -6.38 -14.17 25.20
CA CYS A 518 -5.26 -14.91 24.63
C CYS A 518 -5.72 -16.31 24.24
N ARG A 519 -5.28 -16.75 23.05
CA ARG A 519 -5.36 -18.15 22.65
C ARG A 519 -3.96 -18.75 22.80
N LYS A 520 -3.83 -19.75 23.68
CA LYS A 520 -2.58 -20.51 23.80
C LYS A 520 -2.27 -21.15 22.44
N THR A 521 -1.04 -20.98 21.96
CA THR A 521 -0.54 -21.78 20.84
C THR A 521 -0.37 -23.20 21.36
N GLY A 522 -1.24 -24.10 20.88
CA GLY A 522 -1.03 -25.55 21.02
C GLY A 522 0.06 -26.01 20.08
#